data_AF-A0A4Q7Y1W7-F1
#
_entry.id   AF-A0A4Q7Y1W7-F1
#
_cell.length_a   1.000
_cell.length_b   1.000
_cell.length_c   1.000
_cell.angle_alpha   90.00
_cell.angle_beta   90.00
_cell.angle_gamma   90.00
#
_symmetry.space_group_name_H-M   'P 1'
#
loop_
_entity.id
_entity.type
_entity.pdbx_description
1 polymer ?
#
loop_
_entity_poly.entity_id
_entity_poly.type
_entity_poly.pdbx_seq_one_letter_code
_entity_poly.pdbx_strand_id
1 'polypeptide(L)'
;MTVVALPVHGHWAVDARGEGRSIRVSTHIEKGLVVLSLWRGETCVGTARLSPEDAAGVVTGLTDGLAAMAVRPRVVSADAARVADLEGRLARLEHQARPLWRRAADAVTGWGVRAAVRSGS
;
A
#
# COMPACT_ATOMS: atom_id res chain seq x y z
N MET A 1 50.65 -6.72 -0.87
CA MET A 1 49.25 -6.36 -0.55
C MET A 1 48.35 -7.36 -1.25
N THR A 2 47.71 -8.26 -0.51
CA THR A 2 46.78 -9.24 -1.09
C THR A 2 45.37 -8.66 -1.09
N VAL A 3 44.86 -8.37 -2.28
CA VAL A 3 43.47 -7.99 -2.49
C VAL A 3 42.63 -9.26 -2.40
N VAL A 4 41.75 -9.35 -1.40
CA VAL A 4 40.76 -10.42 -1.32
C VAL A 4 39.64 -10.07 -2.29
N ALA A 5 39.46 -10.86 -3.34
CA ALA A 5 38.36 -10.71 -4.26
C ALA A 5 37.04 -10.83 -3.49
N LEU A 6 36.23 -9.79 -3.60
CA LEU A 6 34.91 -9.72 -2.98
C LEU A 6 33.99 -10.74 -3.66
N PRO A 7 33.20 -11.53 -2.91
CA PRO A 7 32.26 -12.47 -3.50
C PRO A 7 31.40 -11.79 -4.57
N VAL A 8 31.27 -12.46 -5.72
CA VAL A 8 30.75 -11.94 -7.00
C VAL A 8 29.28 -11.47 -6.93
N HIS A 9 28.58 -11.77 -5.83
CA HIS A 9 27.15 -11.49 -5.65
C HIS A 9 26.88 -10.70 -4.36
N GLY A 10 27.64 -9.62 -4.17
CA GLY A 10 27.37 -8.68 -3.08
C GLY A 10 26.21 -7.76 -3.43
N HIS A 11 25.09 -7.84 -2.72
CA HIS A 11 24.00 -6.87 -2.86
C HIS A 11 24.21 -5.72 -1.87
N TRP A 12 24.13 -4.48 -2.33
CA TRP A 12 24.21 -3.29 -1.49
C TRP A 12 22.84 -2.63 -1.36
N ALA A 13 22.52 -2.19 -0.14
CA ALA A 13 21.36 -1.37 0.16
C ALA A 13 21.82 -0.10 0.89
N VAL A 14 21.35 1.06 0.43
CA VAL A 14 21.69 2.36 1.03
C VAL A 14 20.82 2.59 2.27
N ASP A 15 21.42 3.10 3.34
CA ASP A 15 20.69 3.52 4.54
C ASP A 15 19.95 4.84 4.25
N ALA A 16 18.65 4.90 4.56
CA ALA A 16 17.83 6.09 4.33
C ALA A 16 18.32 7.34 5.08
N ARG A 17 19.12 7.17 6.15
CA ARG A 17 19.74 8.29 6.87
C ARG A 17 20.87 8.97 6.10
N GLY A 18 21.39 8.34 5.04
CA GLY A 18 22.51 8.87 4.26
C GLY A 18 23.87 8.72 4.95
N GLU A 19 24.73 9.73 4.81
CA GLU A 19 26.08 9.79 5.43
C GLU A 19 27.03 8.66 5.00
N GLY A 20 26.88 8.18 3.76
CA GLY A 20 27.66 7.06 3.24
C GLY A 20 27.39 5.75 3.98
N ARG A 21 26.26 5.62 4.68
CA ARG A 21 25.89 4.37 5.36
C ARG A 21 25.19 3.42 4.40
N SER A 22 25.56 2.15 4.49
CA SER A 22 24.97 1.11 3.66
C SER A 22 25.11 -0.26 4.30
N ILE A 23 24.22 -1.18 3.93
CA ILE A 23 24.32 -2.59 4.25
C ILE A 23 24.79 -3.33 3.01
N ARG A 24 25.65 -4.32 3.20
CA ARG A 24 26.03 -5.26 2.16
C ARG A 24 25.74 -6.68 2.58
N VAL A 25 25.07 -7.40 1.69
CA VAL A 25 24.84 -8.85 1.77
C VAL A 25 25.95 -9.56 0.99
N SER A 26 26.54 -10.61 1.53
CA SER A 26 27.50 -11.46 0.83
C SER A 26 27.31 -12.91 1.23
N THR A 27 27.42 -13.83 0.27
CA THR A 27 27.19 -15.25 0.51
C THR A 27 28.51 -16.02 0.43
N HIS A 28 28.73 -16.91 1.40
CA HIS A 28 29.86 -17.84 1.41
C HIS A 28 29.32 -19.27 1.36
N ILE A 29 29.12 -19.78 0.14
CA ILE A 29 28.50 -21.09 -0.13
C ILE A 29 29.24 -22.21 0.61
N GLU A 30 30.58 -22.25 0.50
CA GLU A 30 31.42 -23.28 1.14
C GLU A 30 31.32 -23.29 2.66
N LYS A 31 30.92 -22.17 3.27
CA LYS A 31 30.76 -22.05 4.73
C LYS A 31 29.31 -22.19 5.17
N GLY A 32 28.36 -22.26 4.24
CA GLY A 32 26.93 -22.24 4.54
C GLY A 32 26.49 -20.96 5.24
N LEU A 33 27.11 -19.80 4.94
CA LEU A 33 26.85 -18.54 5.64
C LEU A 33 26.39 -17.43 4.70
N VAL A 34 25.45 -16.62 5.19
CA VAL A 34 25.12 -15.29 4.66
C VAL A 34 25.68 -14.24 5.61
N VAL A 35 26.41 -13.27 5.09
CA VAL A 35 27.03 -12.20 5.86
C VAL A 35 26.35 -10.89 5.55
N LEU A 36 25.82 -10.26 6.60
CA LEU A 36 25.33 -8.89 6.56
C LEU A 36 26.38 -7.99 7.20
N SER A 37 26.85 -6.99 6.46
CA SER A 37 27.85 -6.04 6.95
C SER A 37 27.33 -4.62 6.84
N LEU A 38 27.53 -3.83 7.90
CA LEU A 38 27.19 -2.41 7.96
C LEU A 38 28.44 -1.60 7.64
N TRP A 39 28.31 -0.65 6.73
CA TRP A 39 29.39 0.18 6.23
C TRP A 39 29.09 1.66 6.50
N ARG A 40 30.16 2.44 6.69
CA ARG A 40 30.16 3.91 6.67
C ARG A 40 31.32 4.36 5.78
N GLY A 41 30.97 4.91 4.62
CA GLY A 41 31.93 5.10 3.53
C GLY A 41 32.58 3.77 3.16
N GLU A 42 33.91 3.74 3.16
CA GLU A 42 34.68 2.54 2.83
C GLU A 42 35.02 1.66 4.04
N THR A 43 34.51 2.02 5.23
CA THR A 43 34.81 1.28 6.48
C THR A 43 33.65 0.38 6.88
N CYS A 44 33.93 -0.92 7.08
CA CYS A 44 32.99 -1.83 7.72
C CYS A 44 32.96 -1.56 9.23
N VAL A 45 31.80 -1.20 9.75
CA VAL A 45 31.58 -0.81 11.16
C VAL A 45 30.77 -1.85 11.94
N GLY A 46 30.31 -2.93 11.30
CA GLY A 46 29.60 -4.02 11.95
C GLY A 46 29.39 -5.20 11.01
N THR A 47 29.30 -6.41 11.55
CA THR A 47 29.08 -7.62 10.75
C THR A 47 28.31 -8.65 11.55
N ALA A 48 27.32 -9.27 10.90
CA ALA A 48 26.60 -10.44 11.37
C ALA A 48 26.81 -11.60 10.38
N ARG A 49 27.01 -12.80 10.90
CA ARG A 49 27.08 -14.05 10.13
C ARG A 49 25.86 -14.86 10.47
N LEU A 50 25.06 -15.18 9.47
CA LEU A 50 23.78 -15.85 9.63
C LEU A 50 23.86 -17.25 9.02
N SER A 51 23.25 -18.20 9.70
CA SER A 51 22.90 -19.49 9.10
C SER A 51 21.85 -19.29 8.00
N PRO A 52 21.62 -20.27 7.11
CA PRO A 52 20.56 -20.17 6.11
C PRO A 52 19.17 -19.98 6.73
N GLU A 53 18.91 -20.60 7.89
CA GLU A 53 17.64 -20.48 8.62
C GLU A 53 17.44 -19.07 9.18
N ASP A 54 18.46 -18.51 9.85
CA ASP A 54 18.39 -17.15 10.37
C ASP A 54 18.27 -16.11 9.25
N ALA A 55 18.98 -16.33 8.14
CA ALA A 55 18.88 -15.48 6.96
C ALA A 55 17.47 -15.52 6.35
N ALA A 56 16.83 -16.69 6.30
CA ALA A 56 15.44 -16.81 5.88
C ALA A 56 14.51 -16.05 6.84
N GLY A 57 14.74 -16.11 8.15
CA GLY A 57 13.99 -15.32 9.14
C GLY A 57 14.09 -13.81 8.90
N VAL A 58 15.28 -13.30 8.55
CA VAL A 58 15.46 -11.89 8.16
C VAL A 58 14.65 -11.55 6.90
N VAL A 59 14.66 -12.41 5.88
CA VAL A 59 13.90 -12.21 4.64
C VAL A 59 12.39 -12.20 4.91
N THR A 60 11.90 -13.08 5.78
CA THR A 60 10.50 -13.08 6.22
C THR A 60 10.14 -11.74 6.87
N GLY A 61 10.92 -11.28 7.85
CA GLY A 61 10.66 -10.00 8.51
C GLY A 61 10.70 -8.79 7.55
N LEU A 62 11.60 -8.80 6.56
CA LEU A 62 11.63 -7.78 5.50
C LEU A 62 10.36 -7.82 4.65
N THR A 63 9.91 -9.01 4.26
CA THR A 63 8.72 -9.19 3.42
C THR A 63 7.45 -8.78 4.17
N ASP A 64 7.32 -9.16 5.43
CA ASP A 64 6.20 -8.77 6.29
C ASP A 64 6.14 -7.24 6.48
N GLY A 65 7.28 -6.61 6.73
CA GLY A 65 7.38 -5.15 6.81
C GLY A 65 6.98 -4.45 5.52
N LEU A 66 7.42 -4.97 4.36
CA LEU A 66 7.02 -4.47 3.05
C LEU A 66 5.51 -4.62 2.82
N ALA A 67 4.95 -5.78 3.16
CA ALA A 67 3.51 -6.03 3.05
C ALA A 67 2.70 -5.05 3.93
N ALA A 68 3.11 -4.83 5.17
CA ALA A 68 2.47 -3.86 6.07
C ALA A 68 2.51 -2.42 5.53
N MET A 69 3.61 -2.03 4.88
CA MET A 69 3.71 -0.72 4.21
C MET A 69 2.83 -0.61 2.97
N ALA A 70 2.64 -1.70 2.22
CA ALA A 70 1.77 -1.73 1.04
C ALA A 70 0.28 -1.64 1.40
N VAL A 71 -0.13 -2.19 2.55
CA VAL A 71 -1.51 -2.12 3.06
C VAL A 71 -1.92 -0.69 3.44
N ARG A 72 -0.96 0.19 3.79
CA ARG A 72 -1.27 1.61 3.96
C ARG A 72 -1.75 2.16 2.62
N PRO A 73 -3.01 2.64 2.51
CA PRO A 73 -3.50 3.16 1.25
C PRO A 73 -2.60 4.30 0.83
N ARG A 74 -1.84 4.11 -0.27
CA ARG A 74 -1.27 5.26 -0.95
C ARG A 74 -2.46 6.04 -1.46
N VAL A 75 -2.74 7.18 -0.83
CA VAL A 75 -3.56 8.21 -1.48
C VAL A 75 -2.74 8.64 -2.69
N VAL A 76 -2.92 7.93 -3.80
CA VAL A 76 -2.48 8.40 -5.10
C VAL A 76 -3.19 9.74 -5.24
N SER A 77 -2.43 10.82 -5.44
CA SER A 77 -3.01 12.12 -5.78
C SER A 77 -4.00 11.86 -6.90
N ALA A 78 -5.29 11.96 -6.60
CA ALA A 78 -6.28 11.78 -7.62
C ALA A 78 -6.01 12.87 -8.65
N ASP A 79 -5.88 12.48 -9.93
CA ASP A 79 -5.83 13.46 -11.00
C ASP A 79 -7.06 14.36 -10.82
N ALA A 80 -6.85 15.66 -10.63
CA ALA A 80 -7.92 16.61 -10.37
C ALA A 80 -9.00 16.54 -11.45
N ALA A 81 -8.61 16.22 -12.69
CA ALA A 81 -9.56 16.00 -13.79
C ALA A 81 -10.48 14.79 -13.56
N ARG A 82 -9.93 13.70 -13.00
CA ARG A 82 -10.70 12.49 -12.69
C ARG A 82 -11.66 12.71 -11.51
N VAL A 83 -11.24 13.49 -10.50
CA VAL A 83 -12.11 13.87 -9.38
C VAL A 83 -13.28 14.72 -9.87
N ALA A 84 -12.99 15.75 -10.66
CA ALA A 84 -14.01 16.63 -11.23
C ALA A 84 -15.02 15.87 -12.12
N ASP A 85 -14.56 14.89 -12.92
CA ASP A 85 -15.47 14.03 -13.69
C ASP A 85 -16.39 13.20 -12.80
N LEU A 86 -15.85 12.59 -11.74
CA LEU A 86 -16.61 11.81 -10.76
C LEU A 86 -17.66 12.66 -10.05
N GLU A 87 -17.29 13.86 -9.60
CA GLU A 87 -18.21 14.82 -8.98
C GLU A 87 -19.31 15.24 -9.95
N GLY A 88 -18.98 15.54 -11.21
CA GLY A 88 -19.96 15.87 -12.24
C GLY A 88 -20.91 14.71 -12.54
N ARG A 89 -20.43 13.48 -12.52
CA ARG A 89 -21.25 12.27 -12.67
C ARG A 89 -22.19 12.06 -11.47
N LEU A 90 -21.70 12.27 -10.25
CA LEU A 90 -22.50 12.16 -9.03
C LEU A 90 -23.60 13.21 -9.01
N ALA A 91 -23.28 14.47 -9.30
CA ALA A 91 -24.25 15.55 -9.39
C ALA A 91 -25.34 15.27 -10.44
N ARG A 92 -24.98 14.66 -11.58
CA ARG A 92 -25.97 14.21 -12.57
C ARG A 92 -26.92 13.15 -12.02
N LEU A 93 -26.40 12.15 -11.31
CA LEU A 93 -27.22 11.10 -10.70
C LEU A 93 -28.15 11.67 -9.62
N GLU A 94 -27.65 12.56 -8.77
CA GLU A 94 -28.45 13.23 -7.74
C GLU A 94 -29.54 14.11 -8.36
N HIS A 95 -29.23 14.83 -9.44
CA HIS A 95 -30.21 15.65 -10.15
C HIS A 95 -31.28 14.80 -10.87
N GLN A 96 -30.87 13.67 -11.46
CA GLN A 96 -31.78 12.72 -12.11
C GLN A 96 -32.61 11.92 -11.11
N ALA A 97 -32.14 11.77 -9.87
CA ALA A 97 -32.88 11.19 -8.75
C ALA A 97 -34.00 12.13 -8.26
N ARG A 98 -34.86 12.62 -9.17
CA ARG A 98 -36.23 13.01 -8.82
C ARG A 98 -36.95 11.72 -8.44
N PRO A 99 -37.36 11.55 -7.17
CA PRO A 99 -37.46 10.20 -6.66
C PRO A 99 -38.72 9.55 -7.17
N LEU A 100 -38.59 8.41 -7.83
CA LEU A 100 -39.72 7.55 -8.18
C LEU A 100 -40.57 7.23 -6.94
N TRP A 101 -39.94 7.17 -5.76
CA TRP A 101 -40.63 7.01 -4.48
C TRP A 101 -41.53 8.20 -4.09
N ARG A 102 -41.20 9.44 -4.48
CA ARG A 102 -42.09 10.61 -4.24
C ARG A 102 -43.34 10.52 -5.10
N ARG A 103 -43.22 10.13 -6.38
CA ARG A 103 -44.40 9.92 -7.24
C ARG A 103 -45.29 8.77 -6.75
N ALA A 104 -44.65 7.71 -6.24
CA ALA A 104 -45.38 6.61 -5.62
C ALA A 104 -46.06 7.04 -4.30
N ALA A 105 -45.39 7.84 -3.47
CA ALA A 105 -45.97 8.40 -2.25
C ALA A 105 -47.15 9.33 -2.54
N ASP A 106 -47.02 10.24 -3.51
CA ASP A 106 -48.07 11.16 -3.95
C ASP A 106 -49.30 10.40 -4.50
N ALA A 107 -49.07 9.29 -5.21
CA ALA A 107 -50.13 8.44 -5.73
C ALA A 107 -50.91 7.72 -4.61
N VAL A 108 -50.21 7.24 -3.57
CA VAL A 108 -50.82 6.58 -2.41
C VAL A 108 -51.62 7.58 -1.57
N THR A 109 -51.06 8.78 -1.29
CA THR A 109 -51.79 9.84 -0.58
C THR A 109 -53.00 10.32 -1.38
N GLY A 110 -52.89 10.43 -2.72
CA GLY A 110 -54.00 10.81 -3.58
C GLY A 110 -55.12 9.76 -3.65
N TRP A 111 -54.80 8.47 -3.51
CA TRP A 111 -55.80 7.40 -3.41
C TRP A 111 -56.54 7.45 -2.06
N GLY A 112 -55.83 7.68 -0.96
CA GLY A 112 -56.41 7.84 0.37
C GLY A 112 -57.41 9.01 0.47
N VAL A 113 -57.08 10.17 -0.13
CA VAL A 113 -57.99 11.33 -0.18
C VAL A 113 -59.26 11.03 -1.00
N ARG A 114 -59.13 10.35 -2.15
CA ARG A 114 -60.30 9.97 -2.97
C ARG A 114 -61.20 8.93 -2.29
N ALA A 115 -60.60 8.00 -1.54
CA ALA A 115 -61.35 7.01 -0.78
C ALA A 115 -62.15 7.68 0.36
N ALA A 116 -61.56 8.62 1.09
CA ALA A 116 -62.21 9.34 2.18
C ALA A 116 -63.40 10.21 1.70
N VAL A 117 -63.30 10.83 0.52
CA VAL A 117 -64.42 11.60 -0.08
C VAL A 117 -65.60 10.71 -0.49
N ARG A 118 -65.36 9.45 -0.87
CA ARG A 118 -66.43 8.51 -1.26
C ARG A 118 -67.16 7.87 -0.06
N SER A 119 -66.53 7.81 1.10
CA SER A 119 -67.13 7.22 2.31
C SER A 119 -67.96 8.20 3.15
N GLY A 120 -67.98 9.49 2.78
CA GLY A 120 -68.71 10.55 3.50
C GLY A 120 -69.95 11.09 2.77
N SER A 121 -70.41 10.40 1.71
CA SER A 121 -71.62 10.75 0.93
C SER A 121 -72.73 9.74 1.12
#